data_AF-A0A4D9DGW1-F1
#
_entry.id   AF-A0A4D9DGW1-F1
#
_cell.length_a   1.000
_cell.length_b   1.000
_cell.length_c   1.000
_cell.angle_alpha   90.00
_cell.angle_beta   90.00
_cell.angle_gamma   90.00
#
_symmetry.space_group_name_H-M   'P 1'
#
loop_
_entity.id
_entity.type
_entity.pdbx_description
1 polymer ?
#
loop_
_entity_poly.entity_id
_entity_poly.type
_entity_poly.pdbx_seq_one_letter_code
_entity_poly.pdbx_strand_id
1 'polypeptide(L)'
;MQRSLPGAVDAPDPEEEEEEDVGNAGSMEEDEKELDLTDQEMEDLRAQMLQLLEELEETRELAVKHEDDSLELQGAVDAPDPEEEEEEDVGNVGSMEEDEKELDLTDQEMEDLRAQMLQLLEELEETRELAVKHEDDSLELQAQMRTLKDEFSSLQETKASELVQVERELQEANEEIHGLRLEAEEVAAIHENEIAALQEQLCRLRAELQRVQQVREEYETEITTLRAEITMKGSGQARAEGRTDEVAMLQEELLVLREQYRDLMEEYQTLQESNKIMVHQLENLEAQKYRSRSRSEESHKSTESDVTHPPVRRTLSPRRASPRLSGSVSFKTVDDIRTISTPSCKKEPPSQAEESDADLSLRFQLQSEEEKVHLAQSKCDNMQTELQQLQRQYQAIQRERQQLQEELRLCRAEIQRLKGTVPADGRSRPAPDAPVISLPLIGLVVIVALLWCWWAETSS
;
A
#
# COMPACT_ATOMS: atom_id res chain seq x y z
N MET A 1 -18.53 -35.74 53.97
CA MET A 1 -19.01 -36.91 53.21
C MET A 1 -18.96 -36.57 51.73
N GLN A 2 -18.68 -37.55 50.88
CA GLN A 2 -18.48 -37.38 49.43
C GLN A 2 -19.80 -37.06 48.71
N ARG A 3 -19.73 -36.31 47.61
CA ARG A 3 -20.36 -36.67 46.32
C ARG A 3 -19.76 -35.83 45.17
N SER A 4 -19.56 -36.49 44.03
CA SER A 4 -18.82 -35.97 42.88
C SER A 4 -19.75 -35.35 41.83
N LEU A 5 -19.21 -34.37 41.07
CA LEU A 5 -19.23 -34.14 39.59
C LEU A 5 -20.44 -34.61 38.73
N PRO A 6 -20.75 -33.98 37.56
CA PRO A 6 -19.78 -33.30 36.66
C PRO A 6 -20.22 -32.01 35.92
N GLY A 7 -19.27 -31.39 35.20
CA GLY A 7 -19.56 -30.87 33.85
C GLY A 7 -19.13 -29.45 33.48
N ALA A 8 -17.90 -29.32 32.94
CA ALA A 8 -17.48 -28.44 31.82
C ALA A 8 -17.73 -26.90 31.87
N VAL A 9 -16.87 -26.02 31.35
CA VAL A 9 -15.68 -26.14 30.48
C VAL A 9 -14.58 -25.23 31.05
N ASP A 10 -13.32 -25.68 31.03
CA ASP A 10 -12.17 -24.86 31.45
C ASP A 10 -11.86 -23.72 30.46
N ALA A 11 -11.43 -22.59 31.01
CA ALA A 11 -10.67 -21.59 30.26
C ALA A 11 -9.18 -21.96 30.33
N PRO A 12 -8.41 -21.86 29.23
CA PRO A 12 -6.96 -21.97 29.30
C PRO A 12 -6.36 -20.71 29.93
N ASP A 13 -5.59 -20.88 31.00
CA ASP A 13 -4.58 -19.92 31.46
C ASP A 13 -3.41 -19.91 30.44
N PRO A 14 -2.54 -18.88 30.42
CA PRO A 14 -1.48 -18.77 29.43
C PRO A 14 -0.35 -19.76 29.74
N GLU A 15 -0.01 -20.61 28.76
CA GLU A 15 1.24 -21.36 28.79
C GLU A 15 2.42 -20.41 28.47
N GLU A 16 3.56 -20.69 29.11
CA GLU A 16 4.78 -19.91 29.00
C GLU A 16 5.39 -20.10 27.60
N GLU A 17 5.54 -19.03 26.81
CA GLU A 17 6.32 -19.09 25.57
C GLU A 17 7.82 -19.15 25.93
N GLU A 18 8.38 -20.35 25.88
CA GLU A 18 9.82 -20.57 25.92
C GLU A 18 10.49 -19.96 24.67
N GLU A 19 11.53 -19.14 24.86
CA GLU A 19 12.37 -18.66 23.76
C GLU A 19 13.23 -19.82 23.22
N GLU A 20 12.70 -20.63 22.29
CA GLU A 20 13.52 -21.53 21.48
C GLU A 20 14.26 -20.77 20.37
N ASP A 21 15.57 -20.71 20.51
CA ASP A 21 16.54 -20.29 19.49
C ASP A 21 16.51 -21.24 18.27
N VAL A 22 15.62 -20.95 17.31
CA VAL A 22 15.59 -21.66 16.02
C VAL A 22 16.51 -20.95 15.02
N GLY A 23 17.81 -21.10 15.24
CA GLY A 23 18.76 -21.11 14.14
C GLY A 23 18.44 -22.24 13.14
N ASN A 24 18.89 -22.08 11.89
CA ASN A 24 18.80 -23.08 10.82
C ASN A 24 17.42 -23.27 10.15
N ALA A 25 16.86 -22.19 9.60
CA ALA A 25 16.15 -22.30 8.32
C ALA A 25 17.21 -22.43 7.21
N GLY A 26 17.34 -23.64 6.65
CA GLY A 26 18.38 -23.93 5.65
C GLY A 26 18.19 -23.11 4.38
N SER A 27 19.25 -22.40 3.98
CA SER A 27 19.37 -21.88 2.61
C SER A 27 19.32 -23.08 1.66
N MET A 28 18.25 -23.19 0.88
CA MET A 28 18.31 -23.95 -0.37
C MET A 28 19.12 -23.11 -1.33
N GLU A 29 20.44 -23.28 -1.26
CA GLU A 29 21.34 -23.05 -2.39
C GLU A 29 20.94 -24.03 -3.49
N GLU A 30 19.92 -23.66 -4.27
CA GLU A 30 19.81 -24.21 -5.62
C GLU A 30 21.01 -23.66 -6.41
N ASP A 31 21.82 -24.58 -6.94
CA ASP A 31 22.95 -24.30 -7.86
C ASP A 31 22.43 -23.68 -9.18
N GLU A 32 21.79 -22.51 -9.15
CA GLU A 32 21.78 -21.61 -10.30
C GLU A 32 23.22 -21.09 -10.46
N LYS A 33 24.04 -21.91 -11.15
CA LYS A 33 25.27 -21.46 -11.80
C LYS A 33 24.88 -20.55 -12.95
N GLU A 34 24.42 -19.36 -12.60
CA GLU A 34 24.62 -18.17 -13.40
C GLU A 34 26.12 -18.14 -13.70
N LEU A 35 26.45 -18.39 -14.97
CA LEU A 35 27.82 -18.26 -15.45
C LEU A 35 28.06 -16.76 -15.57
N ASP A 36 28.34 -16.14 -14.41
CA ASP A 36 28.98 -14.84 -14.28
C ASP A 36 30.39 -14.96 -14.88
N LEU A 37 30.42 -15.07 -16.20
CA LEU A 37 31.56 -14.68 -17.00
C LEU A 37 31.79 -13.22 -16.65
N THR A 38 32.93 -12.96 -16.03
CA THR A 38 33.34 -11.62 -15.64
C THR A 38 33.23 -10.67 -16.84
N ASP A 39 33.05 -9.37 -16.62
CA ASP A 39 33.00 -8.40 -17.73
C ASP A 39 34.22 -8.56 -18.67
N GLN A 40 35.37 -8.94 -18.11
CA GLN A 40 36.59 -9.32 -18.84
C GLN A 40 36.39 -10.54 -19.76
N GLU A 41 35.77 -11.63 -19.31
CA GLU A 41 35.50 -12.81 -20.14
C GLU A 41 34.46 -12.50 -21.24
N MET A 42 33.50 -11.60 -21.00
CA MET A 42 32.63 -11.08 -22.05
C MET A 42 33.39 -10.19 -23.06
N GLU A 43 34.30 -9.33 -22.61
CA GLU A 43 35.16 -8.53 -23.49
C GLU A 43 36.10 -9.42 -24.32
N ASP A 44 36.71 -10.45 -23.71
CA ASP A 44 37.56 -11.42 -24.38
C ASP A 44 36.76 -12.26 -25.41
N LEU A 45 35.51 -12.61 -25.12
CA LEU A 45 34.62 -13.30 -26.07
C LEU A 45 34.19 -12.38 -27.22
N ARG A 46 33.93 -11.09 -26.95
CA ARG A 46 33.66 -10.07 -27.99
C ARG A 46 34.87 -9.85 -28.88
N ALA A 47 36.09 -9.81 -28.32
CA ALA A 47 37.33 -9.72 -29.08
C ALA A 47 37.54 -10.94 -29.98
N GLN A 48 37.33 -12.15 -29.46
CA GLN A 48 37.38 -13.40 -30.26
C GLN A 48 36.34 -13.42 -31.39
N MET A 49 35.12 -12.94 -31.12
CA MET A 49 34.07 -12.83 -32.13
C MET A 49 34.42 -11.82 -33.23
N LEU A 50 34.99 -10.67 -32.88
CA LEU A 50 35.46 -9.67 -33.86
C LEU A 50 36.62 -10.22 -34.71
N GLN A 51 37.58 -10.92 -34.09
CA GLN A 51 38.67 -11.54 -34.84
C GLN A 51 38.18 -12.62 -35.82
N LEU A 52 37.23 -13.47 -35.41
CA LEU A 52 36.63 -14.47 -36.31
C LEU A 52 35.84 -13.84 -37.46
N LEU A 53 35.23 -12.67 -37.25
CA LEU A 53 34.56 -11.92 -38.32
C LEU A 53 35.56 -11.33 -39.33
N GLU A 54 36.71 -10.83 -38.86
CA GLU A 54 37.80 -10.33 -39.70
C GLU A 54 38.42 -11.48 -40.54
N GLU A 55 38.68 -12.65 -39.93
CA GLU A 55 39.17 -13.85 -40.63
C GLU A 55 38.15 -14.39 -41.66
N LEU A 56 36.84 -14.28 -41.39
CA LEU A 56 35.78 -14.62 -42.34
C LEU A 56 35.66 -13.59 -43.48
N GLU A 57 35.91 -12.31 -43.22
CA GLU A 57 35.93 -11.27 -44.25
C GLU A 57 37.16 -11.42 -45.17
N GLU A 58 38.35 -11.72 -44.63
CA GLU A 58 39.55 -12.01 -45.43
C GLU A 58 39.37 -13.24 -46.32
N THR A 59 38.81 -14.34 -45.79
CA THR A 59 38.54 -15.54 -46.61
C THR A 59 37.46 -15.30 -47.67
N ARG A 60 36.46 -14.44 -47.39
CA ARG A 60 35.48 -14.00 -48.39
C ARG A 60 36.14 -13.15 -49.49
N GLU A 61 37.01 -12.20 -49.15
CA GLU A 61 37.76 -11.42 -50.15
C GLU A 61 38.64 -12.31 -51.03
N LEU A 62 39.31 -13.31 -50.45
CA LEU A 62 40.13 -14.26 -51.21
C LEU A 62 39.30 -15.14 -52.14
N ALA A 63 38.08 -15.52 -51.73
CA ALA A 63 37.15 -16.24 -52.60
C ALA A 63 36.67 -15.38 -53.78
N VAL A 64 36.33 -14.10 -53.54
CA VAL A 64 35.97 -13.14 -54.61
C VAL A 64 37.14 -12.92 -55.57
N LYS A 65 38.36 -12.73 -55.06
CA LYS A 65 39.56 -12.60 -55.91
C LYS A 65 39.80 -13.84 -56.78
N HIS A 66 39.57 -15.04 -56.25
CA HIS A 66 39.66 -16.27 -57.05
C HIS A 66 38.52 -16.40 -58.09
N GLU A 67 37.33 -15.85 -57.82
CA GLU A 67 36.24 -15.76 -58.80
C GLU A 67 36.60 -14.78 -59.92
N ASP A 68 37.12 -13.59 -59.59
CA ASP A 68 37.61 -12.59 -60.54
C ASP A 68 38.77 -13.13 -61.40
N ASP A 69 39.80 -13.75 -60.78
CA ASP A 69 40.93 -14.39 -61.48
C ASP A 69 40.44 -15.51 -62.43
N SER A 70 39.42 -16.27 -62.02
CA SER A 70 38.81 -17.32 -62.85
C SER A 70 38.02 -16.73 -64.02
N LEU A 71 37.39 -15.57 -63.85
CA LEU A 71 36.68 -14.85 -64.92
C LEU A 71 37.65 -14.19 -65.90
N GLU A 72 38.81 -13.69 -65.45
CA GLU A 72 39.88 -13.19 -66.33
C GLU A 72 40.47 -14.33 -67.19
N LEU A 73 40.71 -15.51 -66.59
CA LEU A 73 41.12 -16.71 -67.34
C LEU A 73 40.05 -17.21 -68.31
N GLN A 74 38.77 -17.17 -67.92
CA GLN A 74 37.65 -17.50 -68.81
C GLN A 74 37.60 -16.54 -70.01
N GLY A 75 37.73 -15.23 -69.76
CA GLY A 75 37.80 -14.20 -70.81
C GLY A 75 39.02 -14.30 -71.73
N ALA A 76 40.14 -14.87 -71.23
CA ALA A 76 41.31 -15.17 -72.05
C ALA A 76 41.14 -16.42 -72.95
N VAL A 77 40.19 -17.30 -72.64
CA VAL A 77 39.80 -18.47 -73.47
C VAL A 77 38.67 -18.12 -74.44
N ASP A 78 37.75 -17.23 -74.03
CA ASP A 78 36.65 -16.70 -74.87
C ASP A 78 37.08 -15.48 -75.72
N ALA A 79 38.37 -15.13 -75.73
CA ALA A 79 38.92 -14.14 -76.65
C ALA A 79 38.81 -14.68 -78.10
N PRO A 80 38.16 -13.97 -79.03
CA PRO A 80 38.12 -14.41 -80.43
C PRO A 80 39.54 -14.43 -80.99
N ASP A 81 39.88 -15.52 -81.68
CA ASP A 81 41.11 -15.62 -82.48
C ASP A 81 41.25 -14.35 -83.34
N PRO A 82 42.44 -13.70 -83.37
CA PRO A 82 42.65 -12.55 -84.23
C PRO A 82 42.40 -12.93 -85.69
N GLU A 83 41.76 -12.00 -86.39
CA GLU A 83 41.20 -12.16 -87.74
C GLU A 83 42.16 -12.81 -88.75
N GLU A 84 41.54 -13.55 -89.67
CA GLU A 84 42.09 -14.14 -90.90
C GLU A 84 43.20 -13.31 -91.58
N GLU A 85 44.46 -13.62 -91.29
CA GLU A 85 45.59 -13.32 -92.18
C GLU A 85 46.40 -14.60 -92.47
N GLU A 86 46.03 -15.31 -93.54
CA GLU A 86 46.87 -15.48 -94.74
C GLU A 86 46.14 -16.39 -95.76
N GLU A 87 45.56 -15.79 -96.81
CA GLU A 87 45.26 -16.54 -98.05
C GLU A 87 46.61 -16.91 -98.71
N GLU A 88 47.14 -18.09 -98.39
CA GLU A 88 48.27 -18.62 -99.17
C GLU A 88 47.77 -19.07 -100.55
N ASP A 89 48.10 -18.26 -101.56
CA ASP A 89 47.90 -18.52 -102.99
C ASP A 89 48.60 -19.82 -103.42
N VAL A 90 47.87 -20.95 -103.35
CA VAL A 90 48.22 -22.18 -104.06
C VAL A 90 47.52 -22.20 -105.43
N GLY A 91 47.68 -21.12 -106.18
CA GLY A 91 47.51 -21.05 -107.62
C GLY A 91 48.51 -21.93 -108.36
N ASN A 92 48.41 -23.25 -108.21
CA ASN A 92 49.08 -24.20 -109.09
C ASN A 92 48.09 -25.24 -109.61
N VAL A 93 47.34 -24.83 -110.65
CA VAL A 93 46.63 -25.74 -111.55
C VAL A 93 47.66 -26.56 -112.31
N GLY A 94 48.16 -27.61 -111.67
CA GLY A 94 48.87 -28.68 -112.34
C GLY A 94 47.90 -29.41 -113.23
N SER A 95 47.92 -29.13 -114.53
CA SER A 95 47.28 -29.97 -115.54
C SER A 95 47.94 -31.35 -115.52
N MET A 96 47.45 -32.24 -114.66
CA MET A 96 47.61 -33.67 -114.88
C MET A 96 46.69 -34.06 -116.03
N GLU A 97 47.32 -34.44 -117.13
CA GLU A 97 46.67 -35.07 -118.25
C GLU A 97 45.85 -36.27 -117.74
N GLU A 98 44.55 -36.30 -118.05
CA GLU A 98 43.71 -37.47 -117.83
C GLU A 98 44.17 -38.57 -118.78
N ASP A 99 45.19 -39.29 -118.30
CA ASP A 99 45.66 -40.54 -118.86
C ASP A 99 44.56 -41.58 -118.58
N GLU A 100 43.49 -41.55 -119.39
CA GLU A 100 42.38 -42.52 -119.40
C GLU A 100 42.94 -43.92 -119.72
N LYS A 101 43.53 -44.53 -118.69
CA LYS A 101 43.86 -45.95 -118.68
C LYS A 101 42.55 -46.69 -118.50
N GLU A 102 41.94 -46.99 -119.65
CA GLU A 102 40.93 -48.02 -119.82
C GLU A 102 41.50 -49.34 -119.28
N LEU A 103 41.33 -49.55 -117.97
CA LEU A 103 41.67 -50.78 -117.30
C LEU A 103 40.60 -51.79 -117.70
N ASP A 104 40.96 -52.74 -118.57
CA ASP A 104 40.19 -53.95 -118.86
C ASP A 104 40.06 -54.82 -117.59
N LEU A 105 39.30 -54.33 -116.62
CA LEU A 105 38.79 -55.09 -115.49
C LEU A 105 37.73 -56.05 -116.01
N THR A 106 37.73 -57.27 -115.50
CA THR A 106 36.66 -58.21 -115.81
C THR A 106 35.33 -57.69 -115.26
N ASP A 107 34.21 -58.04 -115.91
CA ASP A 107 32.87 -57.61 -115.45
C ASP A 107 32.64 -57.93 -113.96
N GLN A 108 33.19 -59.06 -113.48
CA GLN A 108 33.16 -59.48 -112.07
C GLN A 108 33.90 -58.52 -111.14
N GLU A 109 35.11 -58.08 -111.50
CA GLU A 109 35.88 -57.13 -110.68
C GLU A 109 35.17 -55.77 -110.60
N MET A 110 34.47 -55.37 -111.66
CA MET A 110 33.63 -54.17 -111.66
C MET A 110 32.35 -54.32 -110.81
N GLU A 111 31.72 -55.50 -110.82
CA GLU A 111 30.58 -55.81 -109.93
C GLU A 111 31.00 -55.88 -108.45
N ASP A 112 32.13 -56.52 -108.15
CA ASP A 112 32.69 -56.61 -106.80
C ASP A 112 33.10 -55.22 -106.25
N LEU A 113 33.65 -54.34 -107.10
CA LEU A 113 33.96 -52.95 -106.75
C LEU A 113 32.68 -52.13 -106.49
N ARG A 114 31.62 -52.32 -107.31
CA ARG A 114 30.31 -51.67 -107.10
C ARG A 114 29.66 -52.12 -105.79
N ALA A 115 29.77 -53.40 -105.43
CA ALA A 115 29.27 -53.93 -104.17
C ALA A 115 30.01 -53.31 -102.96
N GLN A 116 31.35 -53.22 -103.02
CA GLN A 116 32.17 -52.55 -102.00
C GLN A 116 31.83 -51.06 -101.88
N MET A 117 31.63 -50.37 -102.99
CA MET A 117 31.24 -48.95 -103.00
C MET A 117 29.86 -48.74 -102.39
N LEU A 118 28.88 -49.61 -102.66
CA LEU A 118 27.56 -49.53 -102.04
C LEU A 118 27.60 -49.79 -100.54
N GLN A 119 28.37 -50.80 -100.09
CA GLN A 119 28.55 -51.07 -98.66
C GLN A 119 29.21 -49.89 -97.93
N LEU A 120 30.26 -49.29 -98.52
CA LEU A 120 30.90 -48.10 -97.94
C LEU A 120 29.96 -46.88 -97.88
N LEU A 121 29.03 -46.75 -98.83
CA LEU A 121 28.00 -45.69 -98.78
C LEU A 121 26.99 -45.94 -97.67
N GLU A 122 26.56 -47.18 -97.45
CA GLU A 122 25.66 -47.58 -96.35
C GLU A 122 26.33 -47.34 -94.98
N GLU A 123 27.58 -47.76 -94.81
CA GLU A 123 28.37 -47.51 -93.58
C GLU A 123 28.61 -46.00 -93.34
N LEU A 124 28.77 -45.20 -94.40
CA LEU A 124 28.87 -43.73 -94.30
C LEU A 124 27.52 -43.05 -93.98
N GLU A 125 26.40 -43.62 -94.42
CA GLU A 125 25.05 -43.14 -94.09
C GLU A 125 24.69 -43.47 -92.64
N GLU A 126 24.97 -44.69 -92.17
CA GLU A 126 24.80 -45.09 -90.76
C GLU A 126 25.65 -44.23 -89.80
N THR A 127 26.92 -44.01 -90.12
CA THR A 127 27.81 -43.16 -89.28
C THR A 127 27.37 -41.70 -89.29
N ARG A 128 26.84 -41.19 -90.41
CA ARG A 128 26.22 -39.85 -90.47
C ARG A 128 24.96 -39.77 -89.62
N GLU A 129 24.07 -40.76 -89.67
CA GLU A 129 22.88 -40.79 -88.81
C GLU A 129 23.24 -40.82 -87.32
N LEU A 130 24.27 -41.58 -86.93
CA LEU A 130 24.77 -41.61 -85.55
C LEU A 130 25.37 -40.27 -85.13
N ALA A 131 26.11 -39.59 -86.02
CA ALA A 131 26.64 -38.25 -85.76
C ALA A 131 25.52 -37.23 -85.52
N VAL A 132 24.45 -37.25 -86.33
CA VAL A 132 23.28 -36.36 -86.13
C VAL A 132 22.57 -36.67 -84.81
N LYS A 133 22.37 -37.94 -84.45
CA LYS A 133 21.77 -38.31 -83.16
C LYS A 133 22.61 -37.82 -81.98
N HIS A 134 23.93 -37.91 -82.06
CA HIS A 134 24.83 -37.35 -81.04
C HIS A 134 24.82 -35.81 -80.98
N GLU A 135 24.61 -35.13 -82.11
CA GLU A 135 24.42 -33.68 -82.15
C GLU A 135 23.07 -33.29 -81.49
N ASP A 136 21.98 -33.98 -81.83
CA ASP A 136 20.66 -33.79 -81.22
C ASP A 136 20.68 -34.05 -79.69
N ASP A 137 21.27 -35.17 -79.25
CA ASP A 137 21.45 -35.49 -77.82
C ASP A 137 22.28 -34.41 -77.09
N SER A 138 23.32 -33.89 -77.76
CA SER A 138 24.17 -32.83 -77.22
C SER A 138 23.41 -31.52 -77.07
N LEU A 139 22.61 -31.14 -78.08
CA LEU A 139 21.75 -29.96 -78.04
C LEU A 139 20.66 -30.08 -76.97
N GLU A 140 20.04 -31.25 -76.80
CA GLU A 140 19.06 -31.48 -75.73
C GLU A 140 19.71 -31.34 -74.34
N LEU A 141 20.85 -32.00 -74.10
CA LEU A 141 21.59 -31.86 -72.84
C LEU A 141 21.98 -30.39 -72.58
N GLN A 142 22.42 -29.68 -73.61
CA GLN A 142 22.78 -28.25 -73.51
C GLN A 142 21.56 -27.37 -73.22
N ALA A 143 20.36 -27.75 -73.68
CA ALA A 143 19.11 -27.08 -73.31
C ALA A 143 18.74 -27.35 -71.85
N GLN A 144 18.80 -28.61 -71.40
CA GLN A 144 18.54 -29.00 -70.00
C GLN A 144 19.50 -28.32 -69.01
N MET A 145 20.78 -28.18 -69.38
CA MET A 145 21.76 -27.46 -68.56
C MET A 145 21.47 -25.96 -68.46
N ARG A 146 20.93 -25.34 -69.52
CA ARG A 146 20.47 -23.93 -69.47
C ARG A 146 19.26 -23.79 -68.55
N THR A 147 18.24 -24.64 -68.69
CA THR A 147 17.03 -24.56 -67.84
C THR A 147 17.37 -24.79 -66.37
N LEU A 148 18.23 -25.75 -66.04
CA LEU A 148 18.69 -25.98 -64.67
C LEU A 148 19.51 -24.78 -64.12
N LYS A 149 20.29 -24.10 -64.96
CA LYS A 149 21.02 -22.89 -64.57
C LYS A 149 20.06 -21.73 -64.29
N ASP A 150 19.05 -21.54 -65.12
CA ASP A 150 18.03 -20.50 -64.95
C ASP A 150 17.17 -20.76 -63.69
N GLU A 151 16.78 -22.01 -63.44
CA GLU A 151 16.09 -22.44 -62.22
C GLU A 151 16.96 -22.22 -60.96
N PHE A 152 18.24 -22.56 -61.01
CA PHE A 152 19.17 -22.30 -59.91
C PHE A 152 19.34 -20.81 -59.63
N SER A 153 19.50 -19.98 -60.67
CA SER A 153 19.59 -18.53 -60.54
C SER A 153 18.31 -17.92 -59.95
N SER A 154 17.13 -18.39 -60.39
CA SER A 154 15.84 -17.98 -59.84
C SER A 154 15.70 -18.34 -58.34
N LEU A 155 16.06 -19.57 -57.96
CA LEU A 155 16.06 -19.99 -56.54
C LEU A 155 17.07 -19.23 -55.68
N GLN A 156 18.20 -18.81 -56.26
CA GLN A 156 19.18 -17.97 -55.58
C GLN A 156 18.65 -16.55 -55.37
N GLU A 157 17.94 -15.98 -56.34
CA GLU A 157 17.25 -14.69 -56.23
C GLU A 157 16.13 -14.73 -55.18
N THR A 158 15.25 -15.74 -55.22
CA THR A 158 14.17 -15.87 -54.22
C THR A 158 14.75 -16.01 -52.81
N LYS A 159 15.75 -16.88 -52.60
CA LYS A 159 16.45 -17.02 -51.32
C LYS A 159 17.04 -15.69 -50.84
N ALA A 160 17.68 -14.92 -51.73
CA ALA A 160 18.24 -13.62 -51.36
C ALA A 160 17.15 -12.62 -50.95
N SER A 161 16.03 -12.59 -51.68
CA SER A 161 14.88 -11.73 -51.36
C SER A 161 14.18 -12.12 -50.04
N GLU A 162 14.04 -13.41 -49.77
CA GLU A 162 13.45 -13.94 -48.53
C GLU A 162 14.34 -13.66 -47.31
N LEU A 163 15.67 -13.80 -47.45
CA LEU A 163 16.61 -13.42 -46.38
C LEU A 163 16.50 -11.93 -46.04
N VAL A 164 16.51 -11.04 -47.04
CA VAL A 164 16.35 -9.60 -46.82
C VAL A 164 14.97 -9.25 -46.23
N GLN A 165 13.93 -10.02 -46.54
CA GLN A 165 12.61 -9.85 -45.91
C GLN A 165 12.65 -10.26 -44.42
N VAL A 166 13.19 -11.44 -44.10
CA VAL A 166 13.30 -11.94 -42.72
C VAL A 166 14.21 -11.05 -41.86
N GLU A 167 15.31 -10.55 -42.42
CA GLU A 167 16.18 -9.57 -41.75
C GLU A 167 15.43 -8.27 -41.42
N ARG A 168 14.58 -7.77 -42.33
CA ARG A 168 13.74 -6.60 -42.07
C ARG A 168 12.67 -6.87 -41.01
N GLU A 169 11.95 -7.99 -41.12
CA GLU A 169 10.93 -8.38 -40.13
C GLU A 169 11.55 -8.57 -38.73
N LEU A 170 12.77 -9.10 -38.65
CA LEU A 170 13.55 -9.20 -37.42
C LEU A 170 13.98 -7.82 -36.90
N GLN A 171 14.38 -6.89 -37.76
CA GLN A 171 14.69 -5.51 -37.37
C GLN A 171 13.44 -4.80 -36.83
N GLU A 172 12.31 -4.85 -37.55
CA GLU A 172 11.04 -4.25 -37.14
C GLU A 172 10.55 -4.83 -35.79
N ALA A 173 10.63 -6.14 -35.59
CA ALA A 173 10.30 -6.78 -34.31
C ALA A 173 11.26 -6.38 -33.17
N ASN A 174 12.56 -6.19 -33.45
CA ASN A 174 13.51 -5.70 -32.45
C ASN A 174 13.25 -4.23 -32.07
N GLU A 175 12.87 -3.38 -33.03
CA GLU A 175 12.46 -2.00 -32.79
C GLU A 175 11.17 -1.93 -31.95
N GLU A 176 10.18 -2.78 -32.23
CA GLU A 176 8.96 -2.92 -31.42
C GLU A 176 9.28 -3.39 -29.99
N ILE A 177 10.09 -4.44 -29.82
CA ILE A 177 10.52 -4.93 -28.50
C ILE A 177 11.28 -3.85 -27.72
N HIS A 178 12.11 -3.05 -28.39
CA HIS A 178 12.82 -1.94 -27.76
C HIS A 178 11.85 -0.83 -27.31
N GLY A 179 10.89 -0.45 -28.15
CA GLY A 179 9.84 0.51 -27.82
C GLY A 179 9.00 0.06 -26.61
N LEU A 180 8.50 -1.18 -26.62
CA LEU A 180 7.72 -1.75 -25.52
C LEU A 180 8.52 -1.83 -24.20
N ARG A 181 9.84 -2.05 -24.26
CA ARG A 181 10.71 -1.99 -23.07
C ARG A 181 10.84 -0.58 -22.52
N LEU A 182 10.98 0.43 -23.38
CA LEU A 182 11.05 1.82 -22.96
C LEU A 182 9.72 2.28 -22.33
N GLU A 183 8.59 1.95 -22.95
CA GLU A 183 7.25 2.23 -22.38
C GLU A 183 7.07 1.55 -21.01
N ALA A 184 7.52 0.29 -20.86
CA ALA A 184 7.48 -0.42 -19.60
C ALA A 184 8.39 0.22 -18.53
N GLU A 185 9.57 0.73 -18.91
CA GLU A 185 10.48 1.46 -18.02
C GLU A 185 9.90 2.81 -17.59
N GLU A 186 9.30 3.58 -18.50
CA GLU A 186 8.60 4.83 -18.18
C GLU A 186 7.44 4.60 -17.20
N VAL A 187 6.62 3.57 -17.44
CA VAL A 187 5.52 3.18 -16.55
C VAL A 187 6.04 2.70 -15.19
N ALA A 188 7.14 1.93 -15.15
CA ALA A 188 7.78 1.53 -13.90
C ALA A 188 8.28 2.75 -13.10
N ALA A 189 8.94 3.71 -13.76
CA ALA A 189 9.41 4.95 -13.13
C ALA A 189 8.24 5.80 -12.59
N ILE A 190 7.10 5.87 -13.28
CA ILE A 190 5.89 6.53 -12.76
C ILE A 190 5.41 5.82 -11.49
N HIS A 191 5.28 4.49 -11.51
CA HIS A 191 4.85 3.72 -10.33
C HIS A 191 5.81 3.85 -9.15
N GLU A 192 7.13 3.88 -9.37
CA GLU A 192 8.12 4.12 -8.31
C GLU A 192 7.95 5.50 -7.67
N ASN A 193 7.71 6.54 -8.48
CA ASN A 193 7.41 7.89 -7.98
C ASN A 193 6.10 7.94 -7.17
N GLU A 194 5.05 7.24 -7.60
CA GLU A 194 3.79 7.13 -6.86
C GLU A 194 3.97 6.38 -5.54
N ILE A 195 4.71 5.27 -5.53
CA ILE A 195 5.06 4.52 -4.33
C ILE A 195 5.84 5.40 -3.35
N ALA A 196 6.83 6.16 -3.82
CA ALA A 196 7.59 7.10 -2.99
C ALA A 196 6.69 8.20 -2.39
N ALA A 197 5.78 8.76 -3.18
CA ALA A 197 4.83 9.77 -2.70
C ALA A 197 3.87 9.21 -1.63
N LEU A 198 3.36 7.99 -1.81
CA LEU A 198 2.51 7.30 -0.83
C LEU A 198 3.29 6.95 0.45
N GLN A 199 4.54 6.50 0.33
CA GLN A 199 5.43 6.27 1.48
C GLN A 199 5.68 7.57 2.27
N GLU A 200 5.91 8.69 1.58
CA GLU A 200 6.07 9.99 2.24
C GLU A 200 4.79 10.40 2.99
N GLN A 201 3.61 10.26 2.38
CA GLN A 201 2.34 10.57 3.02
C GLN A 201 2.09 9.69 4.26
N LEU A 202 2.38 8.39 4.19
CA LEU A 202 2.28 7.48 5.35
C LEU A 202 3.23 7.90 6.48
N CYS A 203 4.45 8.31 6.16
CA CYS A 203 5.41 8.82 7.15
C CYS A 203 4.94 10.14 7.79
N ARG A 204 4.39 11.07 7.01
CA ARG A 204 3.78 12.32 7.52
C ARG A 204 2.61 12.02 8.46
N LEU A 205 1.66 11.18 8.04
CA LEU A 205 0.49 10.79 8.85
C LEU A 205 0.88 10.07 10.14
N ARG A 206 1.92 9.22 10.12
CA ARG A 206 2.47 8.59 11.33
C ARG A 206 3.02 9.63 12.31
N ALA A 207 3.75 10.64 11.83
CA ALA A 207 4.29 11.71 12.66
C ALA A 207 3.19 12.65 13.22
N GLU A 208 2.12 12.88 12.45
CA GLU A 208 0.93 13.61 12.91
C GLU A 208 0.17 12.83 13.99
N LEU A 209 -0.04 11.52 13.79
CA LEU A 209 -0.66 10.64 14.79
C LEU A 209 0.13 10.64 16.11
N GLN A 210 1.46 10.52 16.05
CA GLN A 210 2.34 10.59 17.22
C GLN A 210 2.23 11.94 17.95
N ARG A 211 2.15 13.06 17.21
CA ARG A 211 1.91 14.38 17.81
C ARG A 211 0.55 14.47 18.52
N VAL A 212 -0.51 13.97 17.90
CA VAL A 212 -1.85 13.96 18.51
C VAL A 212 -1.89 13.06 19.75
N GLN A 213 -1.18 11.92 19.73
CA GLN A 213 -1.01 11.05 20.90
C GLN A 213 -0.28 11.76 22.04
N GLN A 214 0.83 12.46 21.77
CA GLN A 214 1.54 13.24 22.78
C GLN A 214 0.64 14.33 23.41
N VAL A 215 -0.08 15.10 22.58
CA VAL A 215 -1.00 16.14 23.07
C VAL A 215 -2.16 15.54 23.89
N ARG A 216 -2.64 14.35 23.53
CA ARG A 216 -3.63 13.60 24.33
C ARG A 216 -3.05 13.21 25.70
N GLU A 217 -1.83 12.72 25.76
CA GLU A 217 -1.15 12.37 27.03
C GLU A 217 -0.94 13.60 27.92
N GLU A 218 -0.53 14.73 27.35
CA GLU A 218 -0.45 16.02 28.04
C GLU A 218 -1.79 16.39 28.70
N TYR A 219 -2.91 16.34 27.95
CA TYR A 219 -4.24 16.56 28.52
C TYR A 219 -4.68 15.51 29.56
N GLU A 220 -4.27 14.24 29.46
CA GLU A 220 -4.55 13.25 30.50
C GLU A 220 -3.81 13.56 31.82
N THR A 221 -2.57 14.06 31.74
CA THR A 221 -1.84 14.54 32.92
C THR A 221 -2.48 15.82 33.51
N GLU A 222 -2.99 16.73 32.67
CA GLU A 222 -3.74 17.89 33.13
C GLU A 222 -5.06 17.48 33.82
N ILE A 223 -5.83 16.56 33.23
CA ILE A 223 -7.07 16.05 33.82
C ILE A 223 -6.81 15.36 35.17
N THR A 224 -5.74 14.56 35.29
CA THR A 224 -5.41 13.88 36.56
C THR A 224 -4.93 14.85 37.63
N THR A 225 -4.13 15.87 37.27
CA THR A 225 -3.69 16.91 38.22
C THR A 225 -4.86 17.80 38.68
N LEU A 226 -5.75 18.22 37.77
CA LEU A 226 -6.97 18.97 38.12
C LEU A 226 -7.92 18.15 39.00
N ARG A 227 -8.09 16.85 38.75
CA ARG A 227 -8.88 15.96 39.63
C ARG A 227 -8.28 15.88 41.04
N ALA A 228 -6.95 15.79 41.15
CA ALA A 228 -6.27 15.81 42.44
C ALA A 228 -6.45 17.17 43.14
N GLU A 229 -6.32 18.28 42.42
CA GLU A 229 -6.52 19.62 42.97
C GLU A 229 -7.96 19.85 43.46
N ILE A 230 -8.97 19.42 42.70
CA ILE A 230 -10.38 19.44 43.11
C ILE A 230 -10.58 18.60 44.38
N THR A 231 -9.99 17.41 44.45
CA THR A 231 -10.08 16.54 45.64
C THR A 231 -9.46 17.21 46.86
N MET A 232 -8.28 17.83 46.71
CA MET A 232 -7.61 18.55 47.79
C MET A 232 -8.40 19.80 48.22
N LYS A 233 -8.94 20.58 47.27
CA LYS A 233 -9.79 21.76 47.56
C LYS A 233 -11.11 21.36 48.22
N GLY A 234 -11.73 20.26 47.79
CA GLY A 234 -12.90 19.65 48.43
C GLY A 234 -12.63 19.22 49.87
N SER A 235 -11.43 18.72 50.18
CA SER A 235 -11.02 18.47 51.58
C SER A 235 -10.93 19.76 52.41
N GLY A 236 -10.67 20.90 51.77
CA GLY A 236 -10.76 22.24 52.39
C GLY A 236 -12.19 22.62 52.80
N GLN A 237 -13.20 22.02 52.18
CA GLN A 237 -14.61 22.18 52.54
C GLN A 237 -14.98 21.37 53.79
N ALA A 238 -14.37 20.20 54.03
CA ALA A 238 -14.45 19.52 55.34
C ALA A 238 -13.78 20.36 56.46
N ARG A 239 -12.81 21.20 56.11
CA ARG A 239 -12.23 22.23 57.01
C ARG A 239 -13.10 23.50 57.14
N ALA A 240 -14.19 23.58 56.38
CA ALA A 240 -15.28 24.54 56.60
C ALA A 240 -16.40 23.92 57.45
N GLU A 241 -16.65 22.61 57.33
CA GLU A 241 -17.53 21.86 58.25
C GLU A 241 -17.03 21.94 59.70
N GLY A 242 -15.73 21.74 59.93
CA GLY A 242 -15.14 21.97 61.26
C GLY A 242 -15.32 23.41 61.79
N ARG A 243 -15.43 24.41 60.91
CA ARG A 243 -15.77 25.79 61.31
C ARG A 243 -17.26 25.98 61.57
N THR A 244 -18.14 25.25 60.88
CA THR A 244 -19.57 25.27 61.22
C THR A 244 -19.82 24.60 62.58
N ASP A 245 -19.04 23.58 62.93
CA ASP A 245 -19.09 22.93 64.25
C ASP A 245 -18.59 23.88 65.36
N GLU A 246 -17.44 24.56 65.15
CA GLU A 246 -16.97 25.64 66.06
C GLU A 246 -18.02 26.74 66.24
N VAL A 247 -18.70 27.16 65.17
CA VAL A 247 -19.78 28.15 65.23
C VAL A 247 -21.01 27.61 65.96
N ALA A 248 -21.36 26.33 65.83
CA ALA A 248 -22.47 25.71 66.55
C ALA A 248 -22.18 25.63 68.06
N MET A 249 -20.97 25.21 68.45
CA MET A 249 -20.52 25.20 69.85
C MET A 249 -20.61 26.59 70.49
N LEU A 250 -20.10 27.62 69.79
CA LEU A 250 -20.19 29.01 70.27
C LEU A 250 -21.63 29.53 70.35
N GLN A 251 -22.54 29.06 69.50
CA GLN A 251 -23.97 29.39 69.60
C GLN A 251 -24.61 28.76 70.85
N GLU A 252 -24.24 27.52 71.20
CA GLU A 252 -24.73 26.85 72.41
C GLU A 252 -24.17 27.51 73.69
N GLU A 253 -22.88 27.84 73.74
CA GLU A 253 -22.29 28.62 74.84
C GLU A 253 -22.99 29.98 75.03
N LEU A 254 -23.33 30.67 73.94
CA LEU A 254 -24.09 31.93 73.99
C LEU A 254 -25.53 31.76 74.49
N LEU A 255 -26.16 30.60 74.28
CA LEU A 255 -27.47 30.29 74.85
C LEU A 255 -27.38 30.04 76.35
N VAL A 256 -26.43 29.22 76.79
CA VAL A 256 -26.17 28.95 78.22
C VAL A 256 -25.85 30.25 78.98
N LEU A 257 -25.00 31.11 78.41
CA LEU A 257 -24.65 32.39 79.05
C LEU A 257 -25.85 33.36 79.14
N ARG A 258 -26.77 33.32 78.17
CA ARG A 258 -28.04 34.09 78.23
C ARG A 258 -29.02 33.55 79.26
N GLU A 259 -29.02 32.25 79.50
CA GLU A 259 -29.81 31.62 80.57
C GLU A 259 -29.25 32.00 81.94
N GLN A 260 -27.95 31.82 82.15
CA GLN A 260 -27.27 32.27 83.38
C GLN A 260 -27.46 33.76 83.68
N TYR A 261 -27.44 34.63 82.67
CA TYR A 261 -27.74 36.05 82.85
C TYR A 261 -29.21 36.32 83.23
N ARG A 262 -30.15 35.50 82.75
CA ARG A 262 -31.58 35.59 83.08
C ARG A 262 -31.81 35.18 84.54
N ASP A 263 -31.25 34.04 84.93
CA ASP A 263 -31.34 33.53 86.30
C ASP A 263 -30.75 34.53 87.30
N LEU A 264 -29.57 35.08 86.99
CA LEU A 264 -28.93 36.13 87.81
C LEU A 264 -29.77 37.42 87.88
N MET A 265 -30.49 37.77 86.82
CA MET A 265 -31.44 38.89 86.82
C MET A 265 -32.70 38.62 87.64
N GLU A 266 -33.15 37.36 87.75
CA GLU A 266 -34.25 36.94 88.61
C GLU A 266 -33.82 36.91 90.09
N GLU A 267 -32.62 36.40 90.40
CA GLU A 267 -31.99 36.52 91.72
C GLU A 267 -31.81 37.99 92.14
N TYR A 268 -31.34 38.85 91.24
CA TYR A 268 -31.23 40.29 91.53
C TYR A 268 -32.59 40.93 91.83
N GLN A 269 -33.64 40.57 91.10
CA GLN A 269 -35.01 41.08 91.33
C GLN A 269 -35.57 40.62 92.66
N THR A 270 -35.50 39.32 92.97
CA THR A 270 -35.97 38.77 94.27
C THR A 270 -35.20 39.37 95.44
N LEU A 271 -33.88 39.55 95.30
CA LEU A 271 -33.07 40.25 96.30
C LEU A 271 -33.51 41.71 96.46
N GLN A 272 -33.76 42.44 95.36
CA GLN A 272 -34.27 43.82 95.40
C GLN A 272 -35.64 43.91 96.09
N GLU A 273 -36.54 42.96 95.86
CA GLU A 273 -37.85 42.89 96.54
C GLU A 273 -37.72 42.60 98.03
N SER A 274 -36.88 41.63 98.42
CA SER A 274 -36.59 41.37 99.84
C SER A 274 -36.03 42.61 100.54
N ASN A 275 -35.18 43.39 99.84
CA ASN A 275 -34.60 44.62 100.36
C ASN A 275 -35.66 45.72 100.54
N LYS A 276 -36.58 45.90 99.58
CA LYS A 276 -37.75 46.79 99.75
C LYS A 276 -38.59 46.42 100.98
N ILE A 277 -38.84 45.12 101.20
CA ILE A 277 -39.57 44.63 102.37
C ILE A 277 -38.82 44.93 103.67
N MET A 278 -37.51 44.66 103.72
CA MET A 278 -36.68 44.96 104.90
C MET A 278 -36.62 46.45 105.21
N VAL A 279 -36.49 47.32 104.19
CA VAL A 279 -36.54 48.79 104.37
C VAL A 279 -37.88 49.21 104.95
N HIS A 280 -39.01 48.72 104.41
CA HIS A 280 -40.34 49.03 104.95
C HIS A 280 -40.55 48.47 106.37
N GLN A 281 -39.93 47.34 106.73
CA GLN A 281 -39.92 46.84 108.11
C GLN A 281 -39.13 47.75 109.05
N LEU A 282 -37.96 48.25 108.62
CA LEU A 282 -37.16 49.22 109.37
C LEU A 282 -37.92 50.54 109.57
N GLU A 283 -38.51 51.09 108.51
CA GLU A 283 -39.34 52.31 108.58
C GLU A 283 -40.51 52.16 109.57
N ASN A 284 -41.17 50.99 109.59
CA ASN A 284 -42.23 50.71 110.56
C ASN A 284 -41.72 50.62 112.00
N LEU A 285 -40.56 50.00 112.23
CA LEU A 285 -39.93 49.94 113.55
C LEU A 285 -39.45 51.33 114.02
N GLU A 286 -38.94 52.17 113.12
CA GLU A 286 -38.60 53.56 113.40
C GLU A 286 -39.84 54.41 113.70
N ALA A 287 -40.92 54.25 112.94
CA ALA A 287 -42.21 54.89 113.22
C ALA A 287 -42.81 54.42 114.56
N GLN A 288 -42.63 53.14 114.93
CA GLN A 288 -43.04 52.62 116.23
C GLN A 288 -42.17 53.18 117.36
N LYS A 289 -40.85 53.33 117.15
CA LYS A 289 -39.91 54.00 118.08
C LYS A 289 -40.26 55.48 118.26
N TYR A 290 -40.64 56.18 117.20
CA TYR A 290 -41.15 57.56 117.26
C TYR A 290 -42.48 57.65 118.01
N ARG A 291 -43.44 56.75 117.76
CA ARG A 291 -44.72 56.69 118.49
C ARG A 291 -44.51 56.41 119.98
N SER A 292 -43.62 55.49 120.33
CA SER A 292 -43.25 55.21 121.72
C SER A 292 -42.56 56.39 122.40
N ARG A 293 -41.79 57.19 121.66
CA ARG A 293 -41.20 58.44 122.15
C ARG A 293 -42.24 59.54 122.36
N SER A 294 -43.12 59.78 121.39
CA SER A 294 -44.22 60.76 121.51
C SER A 294 -45.18 60.43 122.65
N ARG A 295 -45.45 59.14 122.92
CA ARG A 295 -46.29 58.70 124.06
C ARG A 295 -45.63 58.89 125.43
N SER A 296 -44.35 59.29 125.46
CA SER A 296 -43.58 59.58 126.68
C SER A 296 -43.36 61.09 126.93
N GLU A 297 -43.82 61.97 126.03
CA GLU A 297 -43.55 63.42 126.07
C GLU A 297 -44.82 64.27 126.31
N GLU A 298 -45.98 63.64 126.60
CA GLU A 298 -47.27 64.32 126.88
C GLU A 298 -47.71 64.20 128.36
N SER A 299 -46.80 64.46 129.29
CA SER A 299 -47.13 64.89 130.65
C SER A 299 -45.99 65.71 131.25
N HIS A 300 -46.31 66.96 131.66
CA HIS A 300 -45.47 68.03 132.20
C HIS A 300 -44.95 69.06 131.17
N LYS A 301 -45.59 70.25 131.19
CA LYS A 301 -45.18 71.48 130.52
C LYS A 301 -45.52 72.68 131.44
N SER A 302 -44.79 73.79 131.25
CA SER A 302 -44.90 75.09 131.96
C SER A 302 -44.10 75.08 133.29
N THR A 303 -43.18 76.00 133.58
CA THR A 303 -42.63 77.19 132.86
C THR A 303 -41.07 77.23 133.06
N GLU A 304 -40.24 78.23 132.70
CA GLU A 304 -40.44 79.58 132.14
C GLU A 304 -39.22 80.09 131.28
N SER A 305 -38.93 81.39 131.37
CA SER A 305 -37.90 82.27 130.78
C SER A 305 -36.42 81.99 131.18
N ASP A 306 -35.36 82.43 130.48
CA ASP A 306 -35.27 83.38 129.35
C ASP A 306 -33.97 83.24 128.51
N VAL A 307 -34.03 83.64 127.22
CA VAL A 307 -33.03 84.43 126.43
C VAL A 307 -31.51 84.10 126.55
N THR A 308 -30.70 83.75 125.52
CA THR A 308 -30.66 84.28 124.13
C THR A 308 -29.84 83.43 123.11
N HIS A 309 -30.11 83.70 121.82
CA HIS A 309 -29.25 83.63 120.60
C HIS A 309 -29.10 82.33 119.74
N PRO A 310 -29.11 82.42 118.38
CA PRO A 310 -29.25 81.28 117.47
C PRO A 310 -28.15 81.29 116.33
N PRO A 311 -28.34 80.89 115.03
CA PRO A 311 -27.47 79.86 114.44
C PRO A 311 -26.79 80.23 113.07
N VAL A 312 -26.23 79.19 112.40
CA VAL A 312 -25.95 79.06 110.94
C VAL A 312 -24.55 79.40 110.39
N ARG A 313 -23.90 78.39 109.78
CA ARG A 313 -23.35 78.31 108.39
C ARG A 313 -23.10 76.81 108.07
N ARG A 314 -23.58 76.21 106.96
CA ARG A 314 -23.31 76.39 105.51
C ARG A 314 -21.84 76.11 105.15
N THR A 315 -21.45 75.47 104.04
CA THR A 315 -22.11 75.07 102.77
C THR A 315 -21.98 73.53 102.51
N LEU A 316 -22.18 72.87 101.36
CA LEU A 316 -22.43 73.20 99.93
C LEU A 316 -23.29 72.10 99.22
N SER A 317 -23.58 72.30 97.93
CA SER A 317 -24.03 71.34 96.88
C SER A 317 -23.38 71.82 95.54
N PRO A 318 -23.25 71.09 94.40
CA PRO A 318 -24.34 70.45 93.60
C PRO A 318 -23.92 69.03 93.06
N ARG A 319 -24.71 68.25 92.28
CA ARG A 319 -25.39 68.57 91.01
C ARG A 319 -26.42 67.49 90.60
N ARG A 320 -27.37 67.90 89.74
CA ARG A 320 -28.39 67.12 89.01
C ARG A 320 -27.79 65.93 88.21
N ALA A 321 -28.53 64.89 87.81
CA ALA A 321 -29.91 64.94 87.30
C ALA A 321 -30.73 63.63 87.39
N SER A 322 -32.06 63.76 87.36
CA SER A 322 -32.99 62.75 86.82
C SER A 322 -33.23 63.00 85.33
N PRO A 323 -33.60 61.97 84.56
CA PRO A 323 -35.02 61.78 84.20
C PRO A 323 -35.46 60.29 84.42
N ARG A 324 -36.69 59.86 84.77
CA ARG A 324 -38.07 60.19 84.33
C ARG A 324 -38.23 60.06 82.81
N LEU A 325 -38.72 58.96 82.24
CA LEU A 325 -40.09 58.41 82.36
C LEU A 325 -40.16 57.08 81.57
N SER A 326 -41.05 56.14 81.91
CA SER A 326 -42.29 55.80 81.14
C SER A 326 -42.10 55.60 79.64
N GLY A 327 -42.58 54.55 78.97
CA GLY A 327 -43.29 53.32 79.35
C GLY A 327 -43.00 52.31 78.21
N SER A 328 -43.63 51.17 78.00
CA SER A 328 -44.90 50.59 78.43
C SER A 328 -44.82 49.12 77.98
N VAL A 329 -45.34 48.19 78.75
CA VAL A 329 -45.43 46.79 78.32
C VAL A 329 -46.55 46.65 77.27
N SER A 330 -46.40 45.79 76.28
CA SER A 330 -47.53 44.99 75.80
C SER A 330 -47.07 43.58 75.41
N PHE A 331 -47.41 42.63 76.28
CA PHE A 331 -47.34 41.19 76.02
C PHE A 331 -48.28 40.81 74.86
N LYS A 332 -47.92 39.76 74.11
CA LYS A 332 -48.86 38.66 73.81
C LYS A 332 -48.15 37.42 73.27
N THR A 333 -48.13 36.41 74.12
CA THR A 333 -48.12 34.97 73.84
C THR A 333 -49.48 34.55 73.22
N VAL A 334 -49.73 33.34 72.70
CA VAL A 334 -49.00 32.06 72.70
C VAL A 334 -49.48 31.16 71.53
N ASP A 335 -48.71 30.11 71.20
CA ASP A 335 -49.01 28.83 70.50
C ASP A 335 -50.03 28.72 69.35
N ASP A 336 -49.70 27.90 68.33
CA ASP A 336 -50.38 26.59 68.21
C ASP A 336 -49.61 25.54 67.39
N ILE A 337 -50.04 24.28 67.51
CA ILE A 337 -49.27 23.05 67.23
C ILE A 337 -49.66 22.37 65.90
N ARG A 338 -48.66 21.81 65.18
CA ARG A 338 -48.75 20.63 64.25
C ARG A 338 -49.64 20.75 63.00
N THR A 339 -49.04 20.58 61.81
CA THR A 339 -49.30 19.40 60.95
C THR A 339 -48.34 19.31 59.75
N ILE A 340 -47.93 18.08 59.43
CA ILE A 340 -47.35 17.72 58.14
C ILE A 340 -48.51 17.57 57.14
N SER A 341 -48.43 18.22 55.97
CA SER A 341 -49.17 17.82 54.77
C SER A 341 -48.53 18.38 53.49
N THR A 342 -48.64 17.60 52.43
CA THR A 342 -48.15 17.89 51.09
C THR A 342 -49.05 18.89 50.35
N PRO A 343 -48.55 19.49 49.27
CA PRO A 343 -49.40 19.92 48.17
C PRO A 343 -49.12 19.05 46.93
N SER A 344 -49.92 18.00 46.75
CA SER A 344 -50.19 17.50 45.40
C SER A 344 -51.46 18.15 44.88
N CYS A 345 -51.40 18.49 43.58
CA CYS A 345 -52.52 18.75 42.67
C CYS A 345 -52.87 20.23 42.41
N LYS A 346 -52.37 20.76 41.30
CA LYS A 346 -53.16 20.86 40.05
C LYS A 346 -52.27 21.20 38.85
N LYS A 347 -52.67 20.68 37.69
CA LYS A 347 -52.09 21.03 36.39
C LYS A 347 -52.63 22.40 35.97
N GLU A 348 -51.80 23.42 36.05
CA GLU A 348 -51.90 24.58 35.15
C GLU A 348 -50.68 24.51 34.21
N PRO A 349 -50.80 24.95 32.94
CA PRO A 349 -49.74 24.76 31.97
C PRO A 349 -48.49 25.51 32.43
N PRO A 350 -47.28 24.93 32.32
CA PRO A 350 -46.07 25.63 32.74
C PRO A 350 -45.95 26.90 31.91
N SER A 351 -46.06 28.04 32.61
CA SER A 351 -45.71 29.34 32.09
C SER A 351 -44.31 29.26 31.49
N GLN A 352 -44.21 29.75 30.25
CA GLN A 352 -43.01 29.90 29.44
C GLN A 352 -41.74 29.92 30.30
N ALA A 353 -40.88 28.92 30.13
CA ALA A 353 -39.52 29.03 30.61
C ALA A 353 -38.91 30.27 29.95
N GLU A 354 -38.54 31.26 30.76
CA GLU A 354 -37.53 32.22 30.34
C GLU A 354 -36.21 31.45 30.28
N GLU A 355 -36.01 30.75 29.16
CA GLU A 355 -34.70 30.24 28.77
C GLU A 355 -33.78 31.47 28.68
N SER A 356 -32.92 31.61 29.69
CA SER A 356 -31.87 32.63 29.72
C SER A 356 -31.12 32.63 28.37
N ASP A 357 -30.74 33.79 27.86
CA ASP A 357 -29.93 33.91 26.62
C ASP A 357 -28.70 32.99 26.64
N ALA A 358 -28.16 32.69 27.83
CA ALA A 358 -27.08 31.74 28.03
C ALA A 358 -27.45 30.28 27.67
N ASP A 359 -28.68 29.83 27.98
CA ASP A 359 -29.14 28.46 27.68
C ASP A 359 -29.42 28.28 26.18
N LEU A 360 -30.00 29.30 25.54
CA LEU A 360 -30.17 29.35 24.08
C LEU A 360 -28.82 29.34 23.35
N SER A 361 -27.85 30.12 23.82
CA SER A 361 -26.49 30.15 23.27
C SER A 361 -25.76 28.81 23.45
N LEU A 362 -25.89 28.17 24.62
CA LEU A 362 -25.33 26.85 24.90
C LEU A 362 -25.93 25.76 24.00
N ARG A 363 -27.24 25.79 23.74
CA ARG A 363 -27.87 24.83 22.81
C ARG A 363 -27.42 25.02 21.37
N PHE A 364 -27.32 26.26 20.90
CA PHE A 364 -26.81 26.53 19.55
C PHE A 364 -25.35 26.07 19.40
N GLN A 365 -24.54 26.25 20.45
CA GLN A 365 -23.15 25.79 20.48
C GLN A 365 -23.06 24.26 20.55
N LEU A 366 -23.89 23.59 21.35
CA LEU A 366 -24.00 22.13 21.39
C LEU A 366 -24.35 21.57 20.00
N GLN A 367 -25.37 22.13 19.35
CA GLN A 367 -25.80 21.72 18.01
C GLN A 367 -24.70 21.91 16.96
N SER A 368 -23.94 23.01 17.04
CA SER A 368 -22.74 23.23 16.21
C SER A 368 -21.65 22.19 16.43
N GLU A 369 -21.40 21.76 17.68
CA GLU A 369 -20.43 20.69 17.95
C GLU A 369 -20.96 19.31 17.54
N GLU A 370 -22.26 19.02 17.72
CA GLU A 370 -22.91 17.80 17.22
C GLU A 370 -22.79 17.65 15.70
N GLU A 371 -23.00 18.73 14.94
CA GLU A 371 -22.79 18.74 13.49
C GLU A 371 -21.32 18.46 13.10
N LYS A 372 -20.36 19.01 13.84
CA LYS A 372 -18.92 18.72 13.62
C LYS A 372 -18.56 17.28 13.94
N VAL A 373 -19.11 16.72 15.03
CA VAL A 373 -18.92 15.32 15.41
C VAL A 373 -19.52 14.41 14.33
N HIS A 374 -20.73 14.70 13.84
CA HIS A 374 -21.36 13.93 12.75
C HIS A 374 -20.56 14.03 11.43
N LEU A 375 -20.00 15.20 11.12
CA LEU A 375 -19.12 15.37 9.95
C LEU A 375 -17.79 14.60 10.11
N ALA A 376 -17.21 14.57 11.31
CA ALA A 376 -16.03 13.79 11.61
C ALA A 376 -16.32 12.28 11.52
N GLN A 377 -17.46 11.82 12.07
CA GLN A 377 -17.95 10.45 11.97
C GLN A 377 -18.05 10.01 10.50
N SER A 378 -18.74 10.80 9.66
CA SER A 378 -18.87 10.51 8.23
C SER A 378 -17.53 10.49 7.48
N LYS A 379 -16.54 11.28 7.89
CA LYS A 379 -15.18 11.21 7.33
C LYS A 379 -14.45 9.94 7.74
N CYS A 380 -14.56 9.51 9.00
CA CYS A 380 -14.02 8.24 9.46
C CYS A 380 -14.63 7.05 8.72
N ASP A 381 -15.96 7.04 8.55
CA ASP A 381 -16.68 6.00 7.81
C ASP A 381 -16.22 5.95 6.34
N ASN A 382 -16.09 7.11 5.68
CA ASN A 382 -15.57 7.19 4.31
C ASN A 382 -14.13 6.65 4.23
N MET A 383 -13.20 7.14 5.06
CA MET A 383 -11.82 6.63 5.10
C MET A 383 -11.75 5.13 5.38
N GLN A 384 -12.66 4.59 6.19
CA GLN A 384 -12.74 3.16 6.46
C GLN A 384 -13.22 2.35 5.25
N THR A 385 -14.12 2.88 4.44
CA THR A 385 -14.52 2.24 3.17
C THR A 385 -13.41 2.29 2.11
N GLU A 386 -12.69 3.41 2.00
CA GLU A 386 -11.51 3.57 1.15
C GLU A 386 -10.40 2.58 1.55
N LEU A 387 -10.07 2.47 2.84
CA LEU A 387 -9.09 1.49 3.36
C LEU A 387 -9.46 0.05 3.00
N GLN A 388 -10.74 -0.33 3.15
CA GLN A 388 -11.21 -1.65 2.74
C GLN A 388 -11.13 -1.86 1.23
N GLN A 389 -11.38 -0.83 0.42
CA GLN A 389 -11.24 -0.92 -1.04
C GLN A 389 -9.78 -1.10 -1.45
N LEU A 390 -8.87 -0.33 -0.86
CA LEU A 390 -7.43 -0.45 -1.08
C LEU A 390 -6.91 -1.83 -0.66
N GLN A 391 -7.40 -2.37 0.47
CA GLN A 391 -7.06 -3.72 0.94
C GLN A 391 -7.54 -4.81 -0.03
N ARG A 392 -8.73 -4.66 -0.65
CA ARG A 392 -9.21 -5.57 -1.71
C ARG A 392 -8.38 -5.49 -2.98
N GLN A 393 -7.98 -4.29 -3.39
CA GLN A 393 -7.09 -4.06 -4.55
C GLN A 393 -5.72 -4.69 -4.32
N TYR A 394 -5.10 -4.46 -3.16
CA TYR A 394 -3.83 -5.10 -2.78
C TYR A 394 -3.92 -6.63 -2.85
N GLN A 395 -5.01 -7.23 -2.33
CA GLN A 395 -5.25 -8.67 -2.44
C GLN A 395 -5.46 -9.15 -3.89
N ALA A 396 -6.01 -8.33 -4.79
CA ALA A 396 -6.13 -8.67 -6.21
C ALA A 396 -4.75 -8.68 -6.89
N ILE A 397 -4.00 -7.60 -6.75
CA ILE A 397 -2.64 -7.44 -7.30
C ILE A 397 -1.70 -8.57 -6.80
N GLN A 398 -1.83 -8.98 -5.54
CA GLN A 398 -1.04 -10.11 -5.01
C GLN A 398 -1.39 -11.46 -5.67
N ARG A 399 -2.66 -11.71 -6.05
CA ARG A 399 -3.05 -12.92 -6.79
C ARG A 399 -2.56 -12.87 -8.23
N GLU A 400 -2.70 -11.74 -8.90
CA GLU A 400 -2.21 -11.52 -10.27
C GLU A 400 -0.68 -11.70 -10.33
N ARG A 401 0.06 -11.18 -9.34
CA ARG A 401 1.51 -11.40 -9.23
C ARG A 401 1.87 -12.88 -9.07
N GLN A 402 1.12 -13.64 -8.26
CA GLN A 402 1.34 -15.08 -8.10
C GLN A 402 1.08 -15.84 -9.42
N GLN A 403 0.02 -15.50 -10.15
CA GLN A 403 -0.29 -16.08 -11.46
C GLN A 403 0.81 -15.79 -12.48
N LEU A 404 1.28 -14.55 -12.58
CA LEU A 404 2.39 -14.16 -13.46
C LEU A 404 3.70 -14.87 -13.10
N GLN A 405 3.99 -15.10 -11.80
CA GLN A 405 5.14 -15.90 -11.39
C GLN A 405 5.02 -17.37 -11.79
N GLU A 406 3.83 -17.97 -11.71
CA GLU A 406 3.58 -19.34 -12.18
C GLU A 406 3.69 -19.45 -13.70
N GLU A 407 3.15 -18.49 -14.46
CA GLU A 407 3.27 -18.41 -15.92
C GLU A 407 4.74 -18.25 -16.35
N LEU A 408 5.49 -17.33 -15.74
CA LEU A 408 6.93 -17.18 -15.97
C LEU A 408 7.70 -18.47 -15.67
N ARG A 409 7.36 -19.19 -14.59
CA ARG A 409 7.98 -20.48 -14.25
C ARG A 409 7.69 -21.54 -15.31
N LEU A 410 6.47 -21.58 -15.85
CA LEU A 410 6.08 -22.49 -16.94
C LEU A 410 6.80 -22.13 -18.25
N CYS A 411 6.86 -20.85 -18.62
CA CYS A 411 7.62 -20.38 -19.78
C CYS A 411 9.11 -20.72 -19.66
N ARG A 412 9.73 -20.52 -18.48
CA ARG A 412 11.14 -20.86 -18.21
C ARG A 412 11.39 -22.36 -18.39
N ALA A 413 10.48 -23.20 -17.87
CA ALA A 413 10.55 -24.66 -18.03
C ALA A 413 10.36 -25.09 -19.50
N GLU A 414 9.48 -24.44 -20.25
CA GLU A 414 9.25 -24.73 -21.67
C GLU A 414 10.44 -24.31 -22.54
N ILE A 415 11.06 -23.15 -22.26
CA ILE A 415 12.33 -22.73 -22.89
C ILE A 415 13.45 -23.74 -22.58
N GLN A 416 13.57 -24.21 -21.33
CA GLN A 416 14.52 -25.25 -20.96
C GLN A 416 14.24 -26.59 -21.68
N ARG A 417 12.96 -26.97 -21.84
CA ARG A 417 12.55 -28.15 -22.60
C ARG A 417 12.98 -28.05 -24.07
N LEU A 418 12.71 -26.92 -24.71
CA LEU A 418 13.11 -26.65 -26.10
C LEU A 418 14.63 -26.64 -26.26
N LYS A 419 15.36 -26.01 -25.33
CA LYS A 419 16.83 -26.00 -25.29
C LYS A 419 17.42 -27.39 -25.07
N GLY A 420 16.79 -28.22 -24.23
CA GLY A 420 17.18 -29.62 -24.01
C GLY A 420 16.87 -30.57 -25.18
N THR A 421 15.97 -30.18 -26.09
CA THR A 421 15.72 -30.93 -27.35
C THR A 421 16.68 -30.57 -28.48
N VAL A 422 17.57 -29.59 -28.32
CA VAL A 422 18.64 -29.28 -29.28
C VAL A 422 19.97 -29.83 -28.73
N PRO A 423 20.51 -30.93 -29.30
CA PRO A 423 21.78 -31.48 -28.83
C PRO A 423 22.94 -30.56 -29.25
N ALA A 424 23.68 -30.04 -28.26
CA ALA A 424 24.80 -29.13 -28.44
C ALA A 424 26.10 -29.82 -28.91
N ASP A 425 26.03 -31.00 -29.53
CA ASP A 425 27.19 -31.68 -30.11
C ASP A 425 26.78 -32.46 -31.38
N GLY A 426 27.58 -32.29 -32.43
CA GLY A 426 27.28 -32.68 -33.81
C GLY A 426 27.43 -34.18 -34.09
N ARG A 427 26.87 -35.05 -33.23
CA ARG A 427 27.01 -36.51 -33.38
C ARG A 427 25.74 -37.29 -33.07
N SER A 428 25.14 -37.83 -34.12
CA SER A 428 24.03 -38.77 -34.02
C SER A 428 24.40 -40.03 -33.23
N ARG A 429 23.56 -40.39 -32.25
CA ARG A 429 23.49 -41.75 -31.69
C ARG A 429 22.03 -42.13 -31.40
N PRO A 430 21.65 -43.41 -31.54
CA PRO A 430 20.25 -43.79 -31.62
C PRO A 430 19.62 -43.93 -30.23
N ALA A 431 18.40 -43.45 -30.10
CA ALA A 431 17.47 -43.84 -29.04
C ALA A 431 16.27 -44.56 -29.67
N PRO A 432 15.86 -45.74 -29.17
CA PRO A 432 14.60 -46.35 -29.55
C PRO A 432 13.42 -45.59 -28.93
N ASP A 433 12.26 -45.69 -29.58
CA ASP A 433 10.93 -45.34 -29.08
C ASP A 433 10.67 -43.86 -28.71
N ALA A 434 10.54 -43.02 -29.75
CA ALA A 434 9.69 -41.83 -29.72
C ALA A 434 8.33 -42.14 -30.39
N PRO A 435 7.19 -41.63 -29.88
CA PRO A 435 5.87 -42.05 -30.34
C PRO A 435 5.43 -41.39 -31.65
N VAL A 436 4.97 -42.23 -32.58
CA VAL A 436 4.09 -41.93 -33.73
C VAL A 436 4.29 -40.60 -34.46
N ILE A 437 5.03 -40.70 -35.57
CA ILE A 437 4.61 -40.05 -36.83
C ILE A 437 3.10 -40.26 -36.97
N SER A 438 2.35 -39.17 -37.09
CA SER A 438 0.89 -39.21 -37.00
C SER A 438 0.28 -40.15 -38.04
N LEU A 439 -0.65 -41.02 -37.61
CA LEU A 439 -1.38 -41.94 -38.49
C LEU A 439 -1.92 -41.29 -39.79
N PRO A 440 -2.44 -40.05 -39.83
CA PRO A 440 -2.83 -39.41 -41.08
C PRO A 440 -1.69 -39.23 -42.09
N LEU A 441 -0.45 -39.01 -41.66
CA LEU A 441 0.70 -38.79 -42.56
C LEU A 441 1.15 -40.09 -43.23
N ILE A 442 1.24 -41.18 -42.46
CA ILE A 442 1.50 -42.52 -43.00
C ILE A 442 0.33 -42.97 -43.90
N GLY A 443 -0.91 -42.67 -43.50
CA GLY A 443 -2.10 -42.89 -44.32
C GLY A 443 -2.03 -42.12 -45.65
N LEU A 444 -1.59 -40.87 -45.64
CA LEU A 444 -1.42 -40.05 -46.85
C LEU A 444 -0.39 -40.66 -47.80
N VAL A 445 0.77 -41.06 -47.29
CA VAL A 445 1.84 -41.69 -48.09
C VAL A 445 1.36 -43.00 -48.72
N VAL A 446 0.62 -43.83 -47.97
CA VAL A 446 0.03 -45.07 -48.51
C VAL A 446 -1.05 -44.79 -49.55
N ILE A 447 -1.91 -43.77 -49.36
CA ILE A 447 -2.92 -43.38 -50.34
C ILE A 447 -2.27 -42.86 -51.63
N VAL A 448 -1.23 -42.01 -51.52
CA VAL A 448 -0.48 -41.51 -52.68
C VAL A 448 0.22 -42.66 -53.41
N ALA A 449 0.84 -43.59 -52.70
CA ALA A 449 1.46 -44.77 -53.31
C ALA A 449 0.43 -45.69 -54.01
N LEU A 450 -0.75 -45.91 -53.41
CA LEU A 450 -1.81 -46.71 -54.03
C LEU A 450 -2.42 -46.01 -55.26
N LEU A 451 -2.58 -44.69 -55.23
CA LEU A 451 -3.00 -43.91 -56.39
C LEU A 451 -1.95 -43.96 -57.50
N TRP A 452 -0.66 -43.89 -57.17
CA TRP A 452 0.44 -44.01 -58.13
C TRP A 452 0.47 -45.40 -58.79
N CYS A 453 0.39 -46.47 -58.00
CA CYS A 453 0.34 -47.84 -58.52
C CYS A 453 -0.91 -48.07 -59.38
N TRP A 454 -2.07 -47.56 -58.96
CA TRP A 454 -3.30 -47.68 -59.75
C TRP A 454 -3.22 -46.91 -61.07
N TRP A 455 -2.66 -45.69 -61.04
CA TRP A 455 -2.45 -44.90 -62.25
C TRP A 455 -1.49 -45.59 -63.22
N ALA A 456 -0.35 -46.08 -62.72
CA ALA A 456 0.64 -46.84 -63.49
C ALA A 456 0.01 -48.06 -64.20
N GLU A 457 -0.80 -48.85 -63.49
CA GLU A 457 -1.46 -50.04 -64.04
C GLU A 457 -2.64 -49.72 -64.98
N THR A 458 -3.16 -48.49 -64.99
CA THR A 458 -4.11 -47.99 -66.01
C THR A 458 -3.45 -47.26 -67.17
N SER A 459 -2.15 -46.98 -67.09
CA SER A 459 -1.35 -46.30 -68.12
C SER A 459 -0.52 -47.26 -68.99
N SER A 460 -0.55 -48.56 -68.67
CA SER A 460 -0.03 -49.67 -69.48
C SER A 460 -1.15 -50.48 -70.12
#